data_AF-A0A3N5JAK9-F1
#
_entry.id   AF-A0A3N5JAK9-F1
#
_cell.length_a   1.000
_cell.length_b   1.000
_cell.length_c   1.000
_cell.angle_alpha   90.00
_cell.angle_beta   90.00
_cell.angle_gamma   90.00
#
_symmetry.space_group_name_H-M   'P 1'
#
loop_
_entity.id
_entity.type
_entity.pdbx_description
1 polymer ?
#
loop_
_entity_poly.entity_id
_entity_poly.type
_entity_poly.pdbx_seq_one_letter_code
_entity_poly.pdbx_strand_id
1 'polypeptide(L)'
;IHETLVDLLTIQKEIHSGLFAVMDGTVSGSGPGPRTMMPHETSLLLAGSDMVAVDAVASWLMGFDPMTIPYICLAHEAGLGVGRIEEIEILGEIPANHRQHYTVGDNFASLVGDRLWFGVFRPLQHLFFHTPLVYLFIWASYVYHDFIWWPLVGKRRQRALRKSSRWGKLFRDFQP
;
A
#
# COMPACT_ATOMS: atom_id res chain seq x y z
N ILE A 1 -13.05 -0.99 5.19
CA ILE A 1 -12.20 0.23 5.21
C ILE A 1 -12.49 1.15 4.03
N HIS A 2 -12.83 0.62 2.85
CA HIS A 2 -13.07 1.43 1.64
C HIS A 2 -14.12 2.54 1.82
N GLU A 3 -15.33 2.20 2.27
CA GLU A 3 -16.40 3.18 2.55
C GLU A 3 -15.93 4.26 3.53
N THR A 4 -15.27 3.87 4.62
CA THR A 4 -14.72 4.80 5.61
C THR A 4 -13.68 5.76 5.01
N LEU A 5 -12.85 5.31 4.07
CA LEU A 5 -11.90 6.19 3.37
C LEU A 5 -12.63 7.23 2.52
N VAL A 6 -13.71 6.82 1.85
CA VAL A 6 -14.56 7.71 1.03
C VAL A 6 -15.30 8.72 1.90
N ASP A 7 -15.79 8.31 3.07
CA ASP A 7 -16.40 9.23 4.06
C ASP A 7 -15.39 10.29 4.52
N LEU A 8 -14.16 9.88 4.85
CA LEU A 8 -13.09 10.80 5.23
C LEU A 8 -12.72 11.76 4.09
N LEU A 9 -12.67 11.26 2.85
CA LEU A 9 -12.41 12.08 1.66
C LEU A 9 -13.52 13.12 1.44
N THR A 10 -14.77 12.75 1.68
CA THR A 10 -15.93 13.67 1.60
C THR A 10 -15.77 14.81 2.59
N ILE A 11 -15.56 14.49 3.87
CA ILE A 11 -15.34 15.49 4.94
C ILE A 11 -14.15 16.38 4.57
N GLN A 12 -13.04 15.78 4.11
CA GLN A 12 -11.84 16.51 3.74
C GLN A 12 -12.11 17.54 2.63
N LYS A 13 -12.89 17.17 1.60
CA LYS A 13 -13.25 18.04 0.46
C LYS A 13 -14.17 19.19 0.88
N GLU A 14 -14.99 18.99 1.90
CA GLU A 14 -15.84 20.05 2.47
C GLU A 14 -15.05 21.07 3.29
N ILE A 15 -14.09 20.62 4.10
CA ILE A 15 -13.38 21.50 5.05
C ILE A 15 -12.12 22.15 4.48
N HIS A 16 -11.52 21.59 3.41
CA HIS A 16 -10.32 22.14 2.78
C HIS A 16 -10.63 22.66 1.37
N SER A 17 -10.37 23.94 1.13
CA SER A 17 -10.61 24.62 -0.15
C SER A 17 -9.57 24.33 -1.23
N GLY A 18 -8.48 23.64 -0.90
CA GLY A 18 -7.44 23.26 -1.85
C GLY A 18 -6.43 22.32 -1.20
N LEU A 19 -6.29 21.13 -1.76
CA LEU A 19 -5.31 20.14 -1.35
C LEU A 19 -4.44 19.75 -2.54
N PHE A 20 -3.19 19.46 -2.24
CA PHE A 20 -2.22 18.99 -3.21
C PHE A 20 -1.50 17.80 -2.61
N ALA A 21 -1.82 16.60 -3.12
CA ALA A 21 -1.21 15.37 -2.67
C ALA A 21 0.11 15.15 -3.39
N VAL A 22 1.10 14.65 -2.65
CA VAL A 22 2.38 14.20 -3.18
C VAL A 22 2.63 12.79 -2.63
N MET A 23 2.90 11.85 -3.52
CA MET A 23 3.19 10.46 -3.21
C MET A 23 4.63 10.13 -3.60
N ASP A 24 5.39 9.60 -2.64
CA ASP A 24 6.73 9.10 -2.86
C ASP A 24 6.71 7.64 -3.33
N GLY A 25 7.14 7.41 -4.57
CA GLY A 25 7.34 6.11 -5.19
C GLY A 25 8.82 5.83 -5.50
N THR A 26 9.77 6.38 -4.73
CA THR A 26 11.21 6.06 -4.85
C THR A 26 11.43 4.56 -4.75
N VAL A 27 10.81 3.92 -3.75
CA VAL A 27 10.71 2.48 -3.56
C VAL A 27 9.26 2.10 -3.30
N SER A 28 8.75 1.12 -4.04
CA SER A 28 7.40 0.56 -3.83
C SER A 28 7.47 -0.94 -3.54
N GLY A 29 6.37 -1.49 -3.02
CA GLY A 29 6.29 -2.89 -2.59
C GLY A 29 5.26 -3.69 -3.38
N SER A 30 5.63 -4.91 -3.76
CA SER A 30 4.75 -5.93 -4.33
C SER A 30 4.61 -7.13 -3.38
N GLY A 31 3.52 -7.89 -3.48
CA GLY A 31 3.26 -9.08 -2.67
C GLY A 31 2.68 -8.75 -1.29
N PRO A 32 2.93 -9.59 -0.27
CA PRO A 32 2.31 -9.43 1.05
C PRO A 32 2.92 -8.25 1.82
N GLY A 33 2.42 -7.04 1.57
CA GLY A 33 2.75 -5.84 2.33
C GLY A 33 2.03 -5.78 3.69
N PRO A 34 2.28 -4.71 4.49
CA PRO A 34 3.33 -3.71 4.29
C PRO A 34 4.72 -4.22 4.74
N ARG A 35 4.78 -5.25 5.59
CA ARG A 35 6.05 -5.71 6.19
C ARG A 35 6.81 -6.71 5.32
N THR A 36 6.09 -7.63 4.67
CA THR A 36 6.70 -8.79 4.01
C THR A 36 6.81 -8.67 2.48
N MET A 37 6.68 -7.45 1.98
CA MET A 37 6.69 -7.13 0.55
C MET A 37 8.02 -7.46 -0.12
N MET A 38 7.96 -7.54 -1.45
CA MET A 38 9.10 -7.51 -2.36
C MET A 38 9.31 -6.06 -2.77
N PRO A 39 10.41 -5.41 -2.36
CA PRO A 39 10.63 -4.02 -2.73
C PRO A 39 11.15 -3.91 -4.16
N HIS A 40 10.72 -2.86 -4.84
CA HIS A 40 11.12 -2.49 -6.19
C HIS A 40 11.60 -1.03 -6.19
N GLU A 41 12.68 -0.76 -6.91
CA GLU A 41 13.07 0.62 -7.22
C GLU A 41 12.18 1.13 -8.36
N THR A 42 11.30 2.07 -8.03
CA THR A 42 10.33 2.64 -8.98
C THR A 42 10.74 4.04 -9.40
N SER A 43 11.33 4.82 -8.49
CA SER A 43 11.88 6.15 -8.77
C SER A 43 10.88 7.15 -9.36
N LEU A 44 9.68 7.19 -8.80
CA LEU A 44 8.62 8.12 -9.21
C LEU A 44 8.17 9.01 -8.06
N LEU A 45 7.74 10.21 -8.41
CA LEU A 45 6.93 11.08 -7.55
C LEU A 45 5.63 11.34 -8.30
N LEU A 46 4.50 11.10 -7.63
CA LEU A 46 3.20 11.49 -8.16
C LEU A 46 2.72 12.70 -7.38
N ALA A 47 2.13 13.66 -8.06
CA ALA A 47 1.59 14.84 -7.41
C ALA A 47 0.35 15.33 -8.16
N GLY A 48 -0.66 15.78 -7.42
CA GLY A 48 -1.91 16.23 -8.01
C GLY A 48 -2.85 16.86 -7.00
N SER A 49 -3.78 17.67 -7.51
CA SER A 49 -4.85 18.28 -6.71
C SER A 49 -6.05 17.36 -6.50
N ASP A 50 -6.14 16.27 -7.26
CA ASP A 50 -7.15 15.23 -7.08
C ASP A 50 -6.49 13.98 -6.47
N MET A 51 -6.84 13.67 -5.22
CA MET A 51 -6.28 12.55 -4.47
C MET A 51 -6.73 11.20 -5.02
N VAL A 52 -7.95 11.11 -5.56
CA VAL A 52 -8.46 9.88 -6.18
C VAL A 52 -7.68 9.61 -7.46
N ALA A 53 -7.42 10.65 -8.25
CA ALA A 53 -6.62 10.53 -9.47
C ALA A 53 -5.18 10.11 -9.17
N VAL A 54 -4.56 10.63 -8.10
CA VAL A 54 -3.22 10.21 -7.68
C VAL A 54 -3.19 8.71 -7.33
N ASP A 55 -4.16 8.22 -6.56
CA ASP A 55 -4.25 6.78 -6.23
C ASP A 55 -4.58 5.91 -7.44
N ALA A 56 -5.42 6.41 -8.36
CA ALA A 56 -5.73 5.73 -9.62
C ALA A 56 -4.49 5.59 -10.50
N VAL A 57 -3.74 6.67 -10.69
CA VAL A 57 -2.48 6.64 -11.45
C VAL A 57 -1.45 5.73 -10.76
N ALA A 58 -1.34 5.78 -9.42
CA ALA A 58 -0.42 4.91 -8.69
C ALA A 58 -0.75 3.43 -8.86
N SER A 59 -2.03 3.05 -8.72
CA SER A 59 -2.46 1.66 -8.90
C SER A 59 -2.31 1.18 -10.34
N TRP A 60 -2.60 2.04 -11.32
CA TRP A 60 -2.35 1.77 -12.74
C TRP A 60 -0.87 1.57 -13.06
N LEU A 61 0.00 2.37 -12.44
CA LEU A 61 1.47 2.22 -12.53
C LEU A 61 1.96 0.91 -11.88
N MET A 62 1.23 0.40 -10.90
CA MET A 62 1.46 -0.92 -10.30
C MET A 62 0.80 -2.06 -11.09
N GLY A 63 0.22 -1.77 -12.27
CA GLY A 63 -0.37 -2.77 -13.16
C GLY A 63 -1.75 -3.27 -12.74
N PHE A 64 -2.40 -2.61 -11.78
CA PHE A 64 -3.79 -2.89 -11.41
C PHE A 64 -4.76 -2.10 -12.29
N ASP A 65 -6.01 -2.58 -12.34
CA ASP A 65 -7.13 -1.77 -12.83
C ASP A 65 -7.67 -0.91 -11.66
N PRO A 66 -7.54 0.42 -11.70
CA PRO A 66 -7.99 1.29 -10.62
C PRO A 66 -9.46 1.10 -10.25
N MET A 67 -10.32 0.82 -11.23
CA MET A 67 -11.76 0.68 -11.01
C MET A 67 -12.13 -0.64 -10.32
N THR A 68 -11.19 -1.59 -10.24
CA THR A 68 -11.37 -2.81 -9.42
C THR A 68 -11.04 -2.58 -7.94
N ILE A 69 -10.41 -1.44 -7.59
CA ILE A 69 -10.06 -1.09 -6.22
C ILE A 69 -11.25 -0.34 -5.59
N PRO A 70 -11.93 -0.91 -4.57
CA PRO A 70 -13.25 -0.42 -4.18
C PRO A 70 -13.26 1.04 -3.71
N TYR A 71 -12.23 1.51 -3.00
CA TYR A 71 -12.22 2.91 -2.54
C TYR A 71 -12.02 3.92 -3.67
N ILE A 72 -11.30 3.56 -4.74
CA ILE A 72 -11.13 4.40 -5.93
C ILE A 72 -12.45 4.45 -6.71
N CYS A 73 -13.05 3.29 -6.94
CA CYS A 73 -14.33 3.16 -7.64
C CYS A 73 -15.44 3.96 -6.92
N LEU A 74 -15.62 3.74 -5.62
CA LEU A 74 -16.63 4.43 -4.82
C LEU A 74 -16.40 5.96 -4.80
N ALA A 75 -15.15 6.42 -4.65
CA ALA A 75 -14.86 7.85 -4.66
C ALA A 75 -15.13 8.50 -6.04
N HIS A 76 -14.87 7.77 -7.12
CA HIS A 76 -15.17 8.20 -8.48
C HIS A 76 -16.69 8.29 -8.71
N GLU A 77 -17.43 7.25 -8.36
CA GLU A 77 -18.90 7.22 -8.50
C GLU A 77 -19.59 8.31 -7.64
N ALA A 78 -19.00 8.66 -6.50
CA ALA A 78 -19.47 9.74 -5.64
C ALA A 78 -19.07 11.16 -6.12
N GLY A 79 -18.32 11.29 -7.22
CA GLY A 79 -17.86 12.59 -7.73
C GLY A 79 -16.83 13.29 -6.82
N LEU A 80 -16.16 12.53 -5.96
CA LEU A 80 -15.15 13.08 -5.04
C LEU A 80 -13.81 13.30 -5.74
N GLY A 81 -13.53 12.55 -6.81
CA GLY A 81 -12.39 12.71 -7.70
C GLY A 81 -12.50 11.75 -8.91
N VAL A 82 -11.46 11.64 -9.71
CA VAL A 82 -11.46 10.85 -10.96
C VAL A 82 -10.68 9.54 -10.78
N GLY A 83 -11.35 8.39 -10.98
CA GLY A 83 -10.74 7.06 -10.86
C GLY A 83 -10.36 6.41 -12.19
N ARG A 84 -10.93 6.87 -13.30
CA ARG A 84 -10.69 6.30 -14.64
C ARG A 84 -9.50 6.96 -15.30
N ILE A 85 -8.54 6.15 -15.76
CA ILE A 85 -7.26 6.64 -16.30
C ILE A 85 -7.47 7.50 -17.56
N GLU A 86 -8.48 7.17 -18.36
CA GLU A 86 -8.80 7.87 -19.61
C GLU A 86 -9.34 9.30 -19.36
N GLU A 87 -9.80 9.57 -18.14
CA GLU A 87 -10.35 10.86 -17.70
C GLU A 87 -9.32 11.71 -16.95
N ILE A 88 -8.09 11.20 -16.73
CA ILE A 88 -7.03 11.87 -15.97
C ILE A 88 -5.99 12.48 -16.92
N GLU A 89 -5.74 13.78 -16.79
CA GLU A 89 -4.64 14.46 -17.48
C GLU A 89 -3.32 14.23 -16.73
N ILE A 90 -2.37 13.56 -17.39
CA ILE A 90 -1.03 13.31 -16.84
C ILE A 90 -0.04 14.29 -17.49
N LEU A 91 0.42 15.27 -16.71
CA LEU A 91 1.33 16.34 -17.16
C LEU A 91 2.83 15.97 -17.12
N GLY A 92 3.17 14.73 -16.77
CA GLY A 92 4.54 14.26 -16.58
C GLY A 92 4.90 13.05 -17.44
N GLU A 93 6.15 12.62 -17.36
CA GLU A 93 6.62 11.44 -18.07
C GLU A 93 6.10 10.15 -17.43
N ILE A 94 5.48 9.30 -18.25
CA ILE A 94 5.11 7.95 -17.86
C ILE A 94 6.28 7.02 -18.23
N PRO A 95 6.85 6.26 -17.29
CA PRO A 95 7.92 5.34 -17.60
C PRO A 95 7.54 4.34 -18.67
N ALA A 96 8.47 3.97 -19.55
CA ALA A 96 8.21 2.94 -20.56
C ALA A 96 7.73 1.61 -19.94
N ASN A 97 8.22 1.29 -18.74
CA ASN A 97 7.83 0.10 -17.97
C ASN A 97 6.72 0.38 -16.93
N HIS A 98 5.80 1.30 -17.21
CA HIS A 98 4.78 1.76 -16.26
C HIS A 98 3.77 0.69 -15.83
N ARG A 99 3.63 -0.46 -16.49
CA ARG A 99 2.77 -1.54 -16.00
C ARG A 99 3.59 -2.57 -15.25
N GLN A 100 4.01 -2.20 -14.05
CA GLN A 100 4.68 -3.14 -13.19
C GLN A 100 3.69 -4.28 -12.87
N HIS A 101 4.06 -5.54 -13.05
CA HIS A 101 3.15 -6.65 -12.76
C HIS A 101 3.11 -6.95 -11.25
N TYR A 102 2.63 -5.99 -10.46
CA TYR A 102 2.55 -6.19 -9.01
C TYR A 102 1.43 -7.17 -8.69
N THR A 103 1.63 -7.87 -7.58
CA THR A 103 0.69 -8.87 -7.09
C THR A 103 0.32 -8.52 -5.67
N VAL A 104 -0.96 -8.66 -5.32
CA VAL A 104 -1.37 -8.72 -3.92
C VAL A 104 -1.24 -10.17 -3.46
N GLY A 105 -0.82 -10.39 -2.22
CA GLY A 105 -0.71 -11.75 -1.69
C GLY A 105 -0.69 -11.77 -0.17
N ASP A 106 -0.81 -12.97 0.38
CA ASP A 106 -0.84 -13.21 1.80
C ASP A 106 0.45 -13.82 2.34
N ASN A 107 0.83 -13.42 3.54
CA ASN A 107 1.79 -14.14 4.35
C ASN A 107 1.06 -14.99 5.40
N PHE A 108 1.81 -15.79 6.16
CA PHE A 108 1.20 -16.68 7.16
C PHE A 108 0.37 -15.91 8.20
N ALA A 109 0.86 -14.75 8.65
CA ALA A 109 0.17 -13.93 9.63
C ALA A 109 -1.11 -13.29 9.06
N SER A 110 -1.08 -12.77 7.82
CA SER A 110 -2.27 -12.19 7.18
C SER A 110 -3.31 -13.26 6.91
N LEU A 111 -2.90 -14.42 6.41
CA LEU A 111 -3.80 -15.55 6.16
C LEU A 111 -4.55 -16.04 7.42
N VAL A 112 -3.86 -16.07 8.56
CA VAL A 112 -4.48 -16.42 9.86
C VAL A 112 -5.37 -15.27 10.34
N GLY A 113 -4.90 -14.02 10.23
CA GLY A 113 -5.67 -12.82 10.54
C GLY A 113 -7.01 -12.78 9.80
N ASP A 114 -6.99 -12.94 8.48
CA ASP A 114 -8.18 -12.86 7.64
C ASP A 114 -9.24 -13.88 8.03
N ARG A 115 -8.82 -15.10 8.41
CA ARG A 115 -9.75 -16.13 8.91
C ARG A 115 -10.39 -15.77 10.25
N LEU A 116 -9.66 -15.07 11.12
CA LEU A 116 -10.15 -14.67 12.44
C LEU A 116 -11.04 -13.41 12.38
N TRP A 117 -10.67 -12.43 11.54
CA TRP A 117 -11.39 -11.16 11.42
C TRP A 117 -12.59 -11.23 10.46
N PHE A 118 -12.41 -11.84 9.30
CA PHE A 118 -13.39 -11.81 8.21
C PHE A 118 -13.95 -13.19 7.83
N GLY A 119 -13.34 -14.27 8.33
CA GLY A 119 -13.73 -15.64 8.03
C GLY A 119 -14.72 -16.27 9.03
N VAL A 120 -14.74 -17.61 9.02
CA VAL A 120 -15.66 -18.45 9.82
C VAL A 120 -15.56 -18.18 11.33
N PHE A 121 -14.41 -17.73 11.81
CA PHE A 121 -14.18 -17.46 13.22
C PHE A 121 -14.57 -16.04 13.67
N ARG A 122 -15.11 -15.21 12.77
CA ARG A 122 -15.57 -13.86 13.09
C ARG A 122 -16.51 -13.77 14.31
N PRO A 123 -17.46 -14.70 14.57
CA PRO A 123 -18.29 -14.62 15.78
C PRO A 123 -17.49 -14.70 17.09
N LEU A 124 -16.29 -15.30 17.05
CA LEU A 124 -15.40 -15.46 18.19
C LEU A 124 -14.35 -14.33 18.29
N GLN A 125 -14.42 -13.31 17.44
CA GLN A 125 -13.45 -12.19 17.44
C GLN A 125 -13.32 -11.51 18.81
N HIS A 126 -14.40 -11.47 19.60
CA HIS A 126 -14.37 -10.87 20.93
C HIS A 126 -13.44 -11.66 21.87
N LEU A 127 -13.45 -12.99 21.78
CA LEU A 127 -12.54 -13.83 22.56
C LEU A 127 -11.08 -13.58 22.16
N PHE A 128 -10.79 -13.56 20.85
CA PHE A 128 -9.42 -13.44 20.35
C PHE A 128 -8.80 -12.05 20.52
N PHE A 129 -9.61 -10.99 20.40
CA PHE A 129 -9.10 -9.62 20.28
C PHE A 129 -9.54 -8.65 21.37
N HIS A 130 -10.55 -9.00 22.18
CA HIS A 130 -11.06 -8.14 23.26
C HIS A 130 -10.80 -8.72 24.65
N THR A 131 -10.00 -9.79 24.73
CA THR A 131 -9.52 -10.37 26.00
C THR A 131 -7.98 -10.35 26.02
N PRO A 132 -7.32 -10.58 27.18
CA PRO A 132 -5.86 -10.70 27.25
C PRO A 132 -5.25 -11.76 26.32
N LEU A 133 -6.06 -12.66 25.74
CA LEU A 133 -5.63 -13.58 24.68
C LEU A 133 -4.99 -12.84 23.48
N VAL A 134 -5.37 -11.59 23.22
CA VAL A 134 -4.78 -10.75 22.17
C VAL A 134 -3.25 -10.64 22.30
N TYR A 135 -2.72 -10.66 23.54
CA TYR A 135 -1.27 -10.57 23.78
C TYR A 135 -0.51 -11.77 23.22
N LEU A 136 -1.13 -12.96 23.16
CA LEU A 136 -0.54 -14.12 22.52
C LEU A 136 -0.37 -13.89 21.02
N PHE A 137 -1.37 -13.32 20.35
CA PHE A 137 -1.30 -13.02 18.91
C PHE A 137 -0.29 -11.92 18.60
N ILE A 138 -0.21 -10.89 19.45
CA ILE A 138 0.80 -9.83 19.34
C ILE A 138 2.20 -10.44 19.45
N TRP A 139 2.43 -11.28 20.47
CA TRP A 139 3.71 -11.97 20.65
C TRP A 139 4.03 -12.90 19.48
N ALA A 140 3.06 -13.68 18.99
CA ALA A 140 3.25 -14.57 17.85
C ALA A 140 3.60 -13.79 16.57
N SER A 141 2.93 -12.67 16.33
CA SER A 141 3.21 -11.77 15.21
C SER A 141 4.61 -11.17 15.30
N TYR A 142 5.01 -10.71 16.49
CA TYR A 142 6.36 -10.22 16.78
C TYR A 142 7.42 -11.29 16.49
N VAL A 143 7.25 -12.51 17.01
CA VAL A 143 8.17 -13.64 16.77
C VAL A 143 8.25 -13.96 15.27
N TYR A 144 7.10 -14.06 14.60
CA TYR A 144 7.04 -14.34 13.17
C TYR A 144 7.78 -13.29 12.34
N HIS A 145 7.53 -12.01 12.56
CA HIS A 145 8.14 -10.97 11.75
C HIS A 145 9.63 -10.76 12.07
N ASP A 146 9.99 -10.71 13.35
CA ASP A 146 11.31 -10.22 13.76
C ASP A 146 12.34 -11.34 13.86
N PHE A 147 11.92 -12.54 14.29
CA PHE A 147 12.82 -13.68 14.52
C PHE A 147 12.77 -14.73 13.42
N ILE A 148 11.69 -14.79 12.64
CA ILE A 148 11.57 -15.76 11.54
C ILE A 148 11.73 -15.04 10.19
N TRP A 149 10.79 -14.19 9.82
CA TRP A 149 10.74 -13.61 8.48
C TRP A 149 11.91 -12.66 8.20
N TRP A 150 12.23 -11.76 9.12
CA TRP A 150 13.30 -10.78 8.94
C TRP A 150 14.68 -11.42 8.70
N PRO A 151 15.21 -12.33 9.55
CA PRO A 151 16.53 -12.90 9.32
C PRO A 151 16.58 -13.83 8.10
N LEU A 152 15.49 -14.57 7.82
CA LEU A 152 15.46 -15.55 6.73
C LEU A 152 15.24 -14.91 5.36
N VAL A 153 14.35 -13.93 5.26
CA VAL A 153 13.87 -13.35 3.99
C VAL A 153 14.12 -11.84 3.94
N GLY A 154 13.59 -11.09 4.91
CA GLY A 154 13.54 -9.62 4.86
C GLY A 154 14.91 -8.97 4.71
N LYS A 155 15.88 -9.39 5.52
CA LYS A 155 17.26 -8.89 5.50
C LYS A 155 17.94 -9.12 4.16
N ARG A 156 17.69 -10.26 3.51
CA ARG A 156 18.25 -10.58 2.19
C ARG A 156 17.67 -9.67 1.12
N ARG A 157 16.35 -9.52 1.09
CA ARG A 157 15.63 -8.65 0.14
C ARG A 157 16.06 -7.18 0.26
N GLN A 158 16.07 -6.65 1.47
CA GLN A 158 16.46 -5.26 1.70
C GLN A 158 17.93 -4.99 1.35
N ARG A 159 18.83 -5.94 1.66
CA ARG A 159 20.24 -5.84 1.26
C ARG A 159 20.42 -5.92 -0.25
N ALA A 160 19.64 -6.75 -0.95
CA ALA A 160 19.68 -6.83 -2.40
C ALA A 160 19.28 -5.49 -3.01
N LEU A 161 18.12 -4.96 -2.62
CA LEU A 161 17.64 -3.64 -3.07
C LEU A 161 18.68 -2.55 -2.81
N ARG A 162 19.18 -2.43 -1.57
CA ARG A 162 20.19 -1.41 -1.21
C ARG A 162 21.46 -1.49 -2.06
N LYS A 163 21.86 -2.67 -2.52
CA LYS A 163 23.05 -2.85 -3.35
C LYS A 163 22.78 -2.57 -4.83
N SER A 164 21.62 -2.97 -5.32
CA SER A 164 21.28 -2.86 -6.74
C SER A 164 20.74 -1.48 -7.11
N SER A 165 20.01 -0.82 -6.20
CA SER A 165 19.26 0.39 -6.51
C SER A 165 20.13 1.64 -6.56
N ARG A 166 19.71 2.64 -7.37
CA ARG A 166 20.33 3.97 -7.40
C ARG A 166 20.19 4.65 -6.04
N TRP A 167 19.01 4.56 -5.43
CA TRP A 167 18.76 5.14 -4.10
C TRP A 167 19.65 4.52 -3.01
N GLY A 168 19.89 3.22 -3.07
CA GLY A 168 20.78 2.54 -2.12
C GLY A 168 22.24 2.97 -2.25
N LYS A 169 22.69 3.29 -3.47
CA LYS A 169 24.02 3.88 -3.71
C LYS A 169 24.09 5.30 -3.16
N LEU A 170 23.11 6.15 -3.49
CA LEU A 170 23.04 7.52 -2.96
C LEU A 170 23.03 7.54 -1.42
N PHE A 171 22.25 6.68 -0.79
CA PHE A 171 22.19 6.59 0.68
C PHE A 171 23.52 6.18 1.30
N ARG A 172 24.29 5.29 0.66
CA ARG A 172 25.63 4.90 1.15
C ARG A 172 26.64 6.04 1.03
N ASP A 173 26.53 6.81 -0.05
CA ASP A 173 27.49 7.86 -0.39
C ASP A 173 27.09 9.22 0.23
N PHE A 174 25.93 9.29 0.89
CA PHE A 174 25.43 10.47 1.60
C PHE A 174 26.31 10.79 2.82
N GLN A 175 26.91 11.98 2.83
CA GLN A 175 27.55 12.58 3.99
C GLN A 175 26.62 13.68 4.54
N PRO A 176 26.25 13.63 5.83
CA PRO A 176 25.33 14.59 6.43
C PRO A 176 25.91 16.00 6.55
#